data_AF-A0A5N6T7C6-F1
#
_entry.id   AF-A0A5N6T7C6-F1
#
_cell.length_a   1.000
_cell.length_b   1.000
_cell.length_c   1.000
_cell.angle_alpha   90.00
_cell.angle_beta   90.00
_cell.angle_gamma   90.00
#
_symmetry.space_group_name_H-M   'P 1'
#
loop_
_entity.id
_entity.type
_entity.pdbx_description
1 polymer ?
#
loop_
_entity_poly.entity_id
_entity_poly.type
_entity_poly.pdbx_seq_one_letter_code
_entity_poly.pdbx_strand_id
1 'polypeptide(L)'
;MQPSANMIHPEGPVVITIPENAKVHIVGETNADFRQRVTVEEIGKGKEKYIFEGSGEGKAMTLAGGKESVDLEAIQATGFRTWKFNFQNSISGAEDSFRTSKVLRPVYNTVYDTDYKVRKMEWKIASEDNIDDDYNDAVITVSADI
;
A
#
# COMPACT_ATOMS: atom_id res chain seq x y z
N MET A 1 18.70 -8.99 5.76
CA MET A 1 19.78 -8.16 5.18
C MET A 1 19.69 -6.83 5.93
N GLN A 2 20.64 -6.47 6.79
CA GLN A 2 20.48 -5.25 7.60
C GLN A 2 20.49 -4.00 6.70
N PRO A 3 19.56 -3.05 6.89
CA PRO A 3 19.57 -1.78 6.18
C PRO A 3 20.88 -1.04 6.42
N SER A 4 21.46 -0.46 5.36
CA SER A 4 22.58 0.46 5.53
C SER A 4 22.11 1.73 6.25
N ALA A 5 22.98 2.32 7.08
CA ALA A 5 22.76 3.61 7.76
C ALA A 5 22.40 4.80 6.83
N ASN A 6 22.50 4.62 5.50
CA ASN A 6 22.15 5.61 4.48
C ASN A 6 20.71 5.44 3.93
N MET A 7 19.90 4.54 4.50
CA MET A 7 18.53 4.34 4.06
C MET A 7 17.65 5.52 4.51
N ILE A 8 17.16 6.30 3.54
CA ILE A 8 16.27 7.43 3.79
C ILE A 8 14.83 6.93 3.66
N HIS A 9 14.11 6.90 4.78
CA HIS A 9 12.67 6.62 4.80
C HIS A 9 11.89 7.86 4.38
N PRO A 10 10.76 7.70 3.67
CA PRO A 10 9.81 8.79 3.50
C PRO A 10 9.30 9.26 4.87
N GLU A 11 9.40 10.55 5.17
CA GLU A 11 8.86 11.15 6.40
C GLU A 11 7.33 11.36 6.35
N GLY A 12 6.74 11.14 5.17
CA GLY A 12 5.33 11.34 4.90
C GLY A 12 4.68 10.08 4.33
N PRO A 13 3.37 10.13 4.09
CA PRO A 13 2.67 9.02 3.47
C PRO A 13 3.28 8.74 2.09
N VAL A 14 3.24 7.47 1.70
CA VAL A 14 3.62 7.09 0.34
C VAL A 14 2.52 7.56 -0.62
N VAL A 15 2.92 8.15 -1.74
CA VAL A 15 2.01 8.65 -2.77
C VAL A 15 2.31 7.96 -4.08
N ILE A 16 1.26 7.47 -4.75
CA ILE A 16 1.34 6.96 -6.13
C ILE A 16 0.27 7.62 -6.98
N THR A 17 0.52 7.70 -8.28
CA THR A 17 -0.40 8.31 -9.24
C THR A 17 -0.68 7.30 -10.36
N ILE A 18 -1.96 7.08 -10.64
CA ILE A 18 -2.47 6.06 -11.56
C ILE A 18 -3.37 6.73 -12.60
N PRO A 19 -3.32 6.35 -13.89
CA PRO A 19 -4.25 6.85 -14.89
C PRO A 19 -5.73 6.58 -14.53
N GLU A 20 -6.62 7.55 -14.80
CA GLU A 20 -8.05 7.41 -14.48
C GLU A 20 -8.75 6.27 -15.23
N ASN A 21 -8.27 5.95 -16.42
CA ASN A 21 -8.79 4.87 -17.26
C ASN A 21 -8.29 3.47 -16.87
N ALA A 22 -7.48 3.35 -15.81
CA ALA A 22 -6.99 2.06 -15.34
C ALA A 22 -7.99 1.41 -14.38
N LYS A 23 -8.14 0.08 -14.48
CA LYS A 23 -8.76 -0.73 -13.41
C LYS A 23 -7.74 -0.90 -12.30
N VAL A 24 -8.12 -0.64 -11.06
CA VAL A 24 -7.19 -0.67 -9.92
C VAL A 24 -7.54 -1.81 -8.99
N HIS A 25 -6.52 -2.60 -8.62
CA HIS A 25 -6.62 -3.64 -7.62
C HIS A 25 -5.59 -3.39 -6.51
N ILE A 26 -6.02 -3.38 -5.26
CA ILE A 26 -5.17 -3.14 -4.08
C ILE A 26 -5.35 -4.29 -3.11
N VAL A 27 -4.24 -4.90 -2.71
CA VAL A 27 -4.19 -5.97 -1.69
C VAL A 27 -3.09 -5.68 -0.68
N GLY A 28 -3.26 -6.21 0.52
CA GLY A 28 -2.28 -6.14 1.60
C GLY A 28 -1.92 -7.50 2.16
N GLU A 29 -0.67 -7.66 2.54
CA GLU A 29 -0.15 -8.80 3.29
C GLU A 29 0.54 -8.28 4.55
N THR A 30 0.42 -9.03 5.64
CA THR A 30 1.15 -8.79 6.87
C THR A 30 2.12 -9.92 7.15
N ASN A 31 3.26 -9.57 7.74
CA ASN A 31 4.26 -10.52 8.19
C ASN A 31 4.83 -10.15 9.58
N ALA A 32 3.96 -9.69 10.49
CA ALA A 32 4.36 -9.15 11.79
C ALA A 32 3.47 -9.66 12.91
N ASP A 33 4.02 -9.94 14.09
CA ASP A 33 3.22 -10.23 15.28
C ASP A 33 2.39 -9.02 15.75
N PHE A 34 2.88 -7.81 15.50
CA PHE A 34 2.16 -6.59 15.83
C PHE A 34 1.05 -6.30 14.84
N ARG A 35 -0.02 -5.66 15.34
CA ARG A 35 -1.17 -5.29 14.50
C ARG A 35 -0.74 -4.20 13.53
N GLN A 36 -0.89 -4.48 12.24
CA GLN A 36 -0.60 -3.55 11.17
C GLN A 36 -1.88 -2.89 10.67
N ARG A 37 -1.78 -1.62 10.30
CA ARG A 37 -2.86 -0.83 9.70
C ARG A 37 -2.31 -0.03 8.53
N VAL A 38 -2.94 -0.17 7.37
CA VAL A 38 -2.66 0.68 6.20
C VAL A 38 -3.91 1.41 5.78
N THR A 39 -3.88 2.73 5.88
CA THR A 39 -4.96 3.59 5.38
C THR A 39 -4.64 4.06 3.97
N VAL A 40 -5.55 3.79 3.05
CA VAL A 40 -5.46 4.17 1.62
C VAL A 40 -6.56 5.18 1.32
N GLU A 41 -6.18 6.33 0.76
CA GLU A 41 -7.07 7.45 0.46
C GLU A 41 -6.78 8.04 -0.92
N GLU A 42 -7.82 8.28 -1.73
CA GLU A 42 -7.69 9.01 -2.98
C GLU A 42 -7.70 10.52 -2.71
N ILE A 43 -6.64 11.21 -3.13
CA ILE A 43 -6.49 12.65 -2.92
C ILE A 43 -7.53 13.41 -3.75
N GLY A 44 -8.31 14.25 -3.09
CA GLY A 44 -9.27 15.15 -3.74
C GLY A 44 -10.63 14.55 -4.06
N LYS A 45 -10.89 13.26 -3.75
CA LYS A 45 -12.17 12.57 -4.04
C LYS A 45 -13.02 12.19 -2.81
N GLY A 46 -13.03 13.06 -1.81
CA GLY A 46 -13.91 12.90 -0.63
C GLY A 46 -13.29 12.01 0.48
N LYS A 47 -14.10 11.69 1.50
CA LYS A 47 -13.64 11.05 2.76
C LYS A 47 -13.50 9.52 2.70
N GLU A 48 -13.69 8.90 1.53
CA GLU A 48 -13.61 7.43 1.44
C GLU A 48 -12.17 6.97 1.70
N LYS A 49 -12.05 6.05 2.64
CA LYS A 49 -10.78 5.47 3.08
C LYS A 49 -10.93 3.97 3.10
N TYR A 50 -9.94 3.28 2.55
CA TYR A 50 -9.80 1.84 2.70
C TYR A 50 -8.77 1.59 3.80
N ILE A 51 -9.19 0.94 4.87
CA ILE A 51 -8.33 0.63 6.02
C ILE A 51 -8.10 -0.87 6.00
N PHE A 52 -6.89 -1.26 5.60
CA PHE A 52 -6.42 -2.64 5.66
C PHE A 52 -5.80 -2.89 7.03
N GLU A 53 -6.16 -3.99 7.67
CA GLU A 53 -5.61 -4.39 8.96
C GLU A 53 -5.32 -5.88 9.02
N GLY A 54 -4.26 -6.24 9.74
CA GLY A 54 -3.89 -7.63 9.95
C GLY A 54 -2.77 -7.79 10.97
N SER A 55 -2.52 -9.03 11.36
CA SER A 55 -1.35 -9.47 12.12
C SER A 55 -1.05 -10.93 11.81
N GLY A 56 0.17 -11.36 12.09
CA GLY A 56 0.69 -12.71 11.87
C GLY A 56 1.50 -12.84 10.59
N GLU A 57 2.36 -13.85 10.55
CA GLU A 57 3.26 -14.14 9.42
C GLU A 57 2.48 -14.63 8.18
N GLY A 58 2.74 -13.99 7.03
CA GLY A 58 2.19 -14.35 5.71
C GLY A 58 0.66 -14.36 5.64
N LYS A 59 -0.03 -13.42 6.31
CA LYS A 59 -1.50 -13.32 6.29
C LYS A 59 -1.98 -12.18 5.40
N ALA A 60 -3.13 -12.39 4.75
CA ALA A 60 -3.82 -11.30 4.06
C ALA A 60 -4.30 -10.25 5.06
N MET A 61 -4.19 -8.97 4.69
CA MET A 61 -4.81 -7.88 5.43
C MET A 61 -6.28 -7.75 5.03
N THR A 62 -7.13 -7.46 6.01
CA THR A 62 -8.58 -7.38 5.84
C THR A 62 -9.06 -5.94 5.92
N LEU A 63 -10.06 -5.61 5.10
CA LEU A 63 -10.82 -4.37 5.14
C LEU A 63 -11.97 -4.48 6.15
N ALA A 64 -12.51 -3.34 6.56
CA ALA A 64 -13.79 -3.29 7.25
C ALA A 64 -14.86 -4.05 6.42
N GLY A 65 -15.46 -5.08 7.02
CA GLY A 65 -16.40 -5.98 6.34
C GLY A 65 -15.79 -7.28 5.80
N GLY A 66 -14.50 -7.53 6.02
CA GLY A 66 -13.85 -8.83 5.81
C GLY A 66 -13.35 -9.11 4.39
N LYS A 67 -13.40 -8.12 3.49
CA LYS A 67 -12.77 -8.23 2.17
C LYS A 67 -11.24 -8.11 2.29
N GLU A 68 -10.49 -8.74 1.40
CA GLU A 68 -9.02 -8.69 1.40
C GLU A 68 -8.45 -7.85 0.25
N SER A 69 -9.33 -7.29 -0.59
CA SER A 69 -8.97 -6.46 -1.74
C SER A 69 -9.89 -5.25 -1.92
N VAL A 70 -9.35 -4.21 -2.53
CA VAL A 70 -10.12 -3.13 -3.16
C VAL A 70 -10.01 -3.28 -4.67
N ASP A 71 -11.15 -3.39 -5.32
CA ASP A 71 -11.28 -3.46 -6.78
C ASP A 71 -12.05 -2.24 -7.27
N LEU A 72 -11.41 -1.42 -8.10
CA LEU A 72 -11.98 -0.20 -8.67
C LEU A 72 -12.01 -0.30 -10.18
N GLU A 73 -13.20 -0.06 -10.73
CA GLU A 73 -13.37 0.02 -12.18
C GLU A 73 -12.71 1.27 -12.76
N ALA A 74 -12.38 1.19 -14.04
CA ALA A 74 -11.86 2.31 -14.81
C ALA A 74 -12.88 3.45 -14.87
N ILE A 75 -12.40 4.68 -14.74
CA ILE A 75 -13.21 5.88 -14.95
C ILE A 75 -13.11 6.27 -16.41
N GLN A 76 -14.24 6.51 -17.07
CA GLN A 76 -14.28 7.06 -18.43
C GLN A 76 -13.93 8.56 -18.43
N ALA A 77 -12.69 8.87 -18.06
CA ALA A 77 -12.14 10.21 -18.02
C ALA A 77 -10.66 10.19 -18.41
N THR A 78 -10.15 11.34 -18.82
CA THR A 78 -8.73 11.55 -19.10
C THR A 78 -8.11 12.28 -17.92
N GLY A 79 -7.14 11.66 -17.27
CA GLY A 79 -6.51 12.26 -16.11
C GLY A 79 -5.77 11.24 -15.25
N PHE A 80 -5.49 11.65 -14.02
CA PHE A 80 -4.77 10.83 -13.05
C PHE A 80 -5.46 10.87 -11.69
N ARG A 81 -5.48 9.71 -11.02
CA ARG A 81 -5.90 9.53 -9.64
C ARG A 81 -4.66 9.41 -8.78
N THR A 82 -4.57 10.22 -7.74
CA THR A 82 -3.43 10.18 -6.81
C THR A 82 -3.87 9.58 -5.50
N TRP A 83 -3.10 8.62 -5.00
CA TRP A 83 -3.42 7.83 -3.82
C TRP A 83 -2.37 8.01 -2.76
N LYS A 84 -2.82 8.13 -1.51
CA LYS A 84 -2.00 8.28 -0.32
C LYS A 84 -2.11 7.01 0.53
N PHE A 85 -0.97 6.48 0.95
CA PHE A 85 -0.85 5.29 1.79
C PHE A 85 -0.16 5.67 3.11
N ASN A 86 -0.84 5.42 4.23
CA ASN A 86 -0.31 5.65 5.57
C ASN A 86 -0.17 4.31 6.31
N PHE A 87 1.05 3.97 6.69
CA PHE A 87 1.38 2.71 7.36
C PHE A 87 1.57 2.95 8.85
N GLN A 88 0.90 2.14 9.66
CA GLN A 88 0.94 2.23 11.11
C GLN A 88 0.98 0.82 11.70
N ASN A 89 1.57 0.70 12.89
CA ASN A 89 1.59 -0.53 13.66
C ASN A 89 1.17 -0.26 15.11
N SER A 90 0.72 -1.30 15.80
CA SER A 90 0.36 -1.28 17.20
C SER A 90 0.75 -2.59 17.88
N ILE A 91 1.55 -2.47 18.95
CA ILE A 91 1.96 -3.59 19.80
C ILE A 91 0.76 -4.14 20.60
N SER A 92 -0.10 -3.25 21.10
CA SER A 92 -1.25 -3.63 21.94
C SER A 92 -2.52 -3.95 21.13
N GLY A 93 -2.55 -3.57 19.86
CA GLY A 93 -3.72 -3.65 19.00
C GLY A 93 -4.84 -2.64 19.33
N ALA A 94 -4.67 -1.78 20.33
CA ALA A 94 -5.65 -0.75 20.68
C ALA A 94 -5.70 0.38 19.64
N GLU A 95 -6.89 0.95 19.41
CA GLU A 95 -7.10 1.98 18.38
C GLU A 95 -6.25 3.24 18.59
N ASP A 96 -6.02 3.61 19.85
CA ASP A 96 -5.27 4.79 20.26
C ASP A 96 -3.76 4.56 20.34
N SER A 97 -3.28 3.33 20.13
CA SER A 97 -1.86 2.98 20.27
C SER A 97 -1.11 2.82 18.95
N PHE A 98 -1.75 3.13 17.82
CA PHE A 98 -1.10 3.08 16.51
C PHE A 98 -0.03 4.18 16.36
N ARG A 99 1.18 3.75 16.04
CA ARG A 99 2.32 4.61 15.68
C ARG A 99 2.65 4.45 14.20
N THR A 100 3.33 5.44 13.62
CA THR A 100 3.80 5.37 12.24
C THR A 100 4.85 4.28 12.06
N SER A 101 4.71 3.46 11.03
CA SER A 101 5.73 2.49 10.60
C SER A 101 6.78 3.19 9.72
N LYS A 102 8.02 2.72 9.74
CA LYS A 102 9.00 3.07 8.69
C LYS A 102 8.50 2.47 7.37
N VAL A 103 8.81 3.12 6.25
CA VAL A 103 8.36 2.64 4.92
C VAL A 103 9.51 2.74 3.92
N LEU A 104 9.56 1.83 2.95
CA LEU A 104 10.45 1.93 1.80
C LEU A 104 9.79 2.70 0.66
N ARG A 105 10.60 3.32 -0.20
CA ARG A 105 10.09 3.85 -1.47
C ARG A 105 9.44 2.71 -2.27
N PRO A 106 8.30 2.97 -2.95
CA PRO A 106 7.65 1.95 -3.75
C PRO A 106 8.60 1.39 -4.81
N VAL A 107 8.60 0.07 -4.94
CA VAL A 107 9.15 -0.58 -6.13
C VAL A 107 8.05 -0.55 -7.19
N TYR A 108 8.38 -0.04 -8.38
CA TYR A 108 7.45 0.02 -9.50
C TYR A 108 7.85 -0.93 -10.61
N ASN A 109 6.87 -1.54 -11.25
CA ASN A 109 7.04 -2.37 -12.45
C ASN A 109 6.02 -1.94 -13.51
N THR A 110 6.39 -2.03 -14.78
CA THR A 110 5.51 -1.68 -15.90
C THR A 110 5.57 -2.79 -16.94
N VAL A 111 4.40 -3.31 -17.31
CA VAL A 111 4.24 -4.36 -18.31
C VAL A 111 3.78 -3.72 -19.62
N TYR A 112 4.45 -4.08 -20.71
CA TYR A 112 4.18 -3.57 -22.05
C TYR A 112 3.64 -4.67 -22.96
N ASP A 113 2.87 -4.28 -23.98
CA ASP A 113 2.54 -5.16 -25.10
C ASP A 113 3.66 -5.21 -26.15
N THR A 114 3.41 -5.90 -27.28
CA THR A 114 4.36 -6.05 -28.39
C THR A 114 4.68 -4.73 -29.10
N ASP A 115 3.85 -3.71 -28.94
CA ASP A 115 4.03 -2.37 -29.53
C ASP A 115 4.64 -1.38 -28.52
N TYR A 116 5.11 -1.87 -27.37
CA TYR A 116 5.60 -1.06 -26.24
C TYR A 116 4.54 -0.12 -25.63
N LYS A 117 3.25 -0.43 -25.77
CA LYS A 117 2.19 0.29 -25.04
C LYS A 117 2.05 -0.30 -23.64
N VAL A 118 1.84 0.57 -22.65
CA VAL A 118 1.64 0.14 -21.27
C VAL A 118 0.32 -0.62 -21.15
N ARG A 119 0.38 -1.82 -20.57
CA ARG A 119 -0.79 -2.69 -20.28
C ARG A 119 -1.06 -2.81 -18.80
N LYS A 120 -0.02 -2.74 -17.97
CA LYS A 120 -0.15 -2.83 -16.52
C LYS A 120 0.94 -2.02 -15.84
N MET A 121 0.59 -1.40 -14.72
CA MET A 121 1.53 -0.81 -13.78
C MET A 121 1.34 -1.46 -12.40
N GLU A 122 2.44 -1.76 -11.72
CA GLU A 122 2.42 -2.39 -10.41
C GLU A 122 3.31 -1.61 -9.43
N TRP A 123 2.84 -1.41 -8.21
CA TRP A 123 3.60 -0.84 -7.11
C TRP A 123 3.59 -1.78 -5.93
N LYS A 124 4.76 -2.03 -5.34
CA LYS A 124 4.92 -2.73 -4.06
C LYS A 124 5.47 -1.76 -3.02
N ILE A 125 4.75 -1.59 -1.92
CA ILE A 125 5.10 -0.69 -0.81
C ILE A 125 5.25 -1.55 0.44
N ALA A 126 6.41 -1.51 1.08
CA ALA A 126 6.73 -2.34 2.22
C ALA A 126 7.10 -1.49 3.44
N SER A 127 6.64 -1.89 4.62
CA SER A 127 6.87 -1.19 5.87
C SER A 127 7.61 -2.03 6.91
N GLU A 128 8.11 -1.32 7.91
CA GLU A 128 8.82 -1.83 9.08
C GLU A 128 8.18 -1.27 10.36
N ASP A 129 7.87 -2.13 11.33
CA ASP A 129 7.17 -1.83 12.57
C ASP A 129 8.09 -1.28 13.68
N ASN A 130 9.38 -1.20 13.36
CA ASN A 130 10.51 -0.61 14.09
C ASN A 130 11.20 -1.56 15.07
N ILE A 131 11.25 -2.86 14.78
CA ILE A 131 11.85 -3.87 15.65
C ILE A 131 13.08 -4.53 15.03
N ASP A 132 12.98 -5.09 13.83
CA ASP A 132 14.02 -5.96 13.28
C ASP A 132 14.57 -5.56 11.90
N ASP A 133 14.01 -4.51 11.29
CA ASP A 133 14.50 -3.85 10.09
C ASP A 133 14.51 -4.79 8.85
N ASP A 134 13.52 -5.67 8.73
CA ASP A 134 13.35 -6.59 7.60
C ASP A 134 12.41 -6.05 6.49
N TYR A 135 11.62 -5.01 6.80
CA TYR A 135 10.71 -4.31 5.91
C TYR A 135 9.67 -5.20 5.22
N ASN A 136 9.08 -6.15 5.94
CA ASN A 136 7.98 -6.95 5.41
C ASN A 136 6.71 -6.95 6.28
N ASP A 137 6.68 -6.19 7.38
CA ASP A 137 5.59 -6.23 8.37
C ASP A 137 4.21 -5.99 7.77
N ALA A 138 4.11 -5.00 6.89
CA ALA A 138 2.97 -4.79 6.03
C ALA A 138 3.44 -4.45 4.61
N VAL A 139 2.85 -5.15 3.65
CA VAL A 139 3.16 -5.03 2.24
C VAL A 139 1.87 -4.74 1.48
N ILE A 140 1.77 -3.57 0.88
CA ILE A 140 0.68 -3.24 -0.06
C ILE A 140 1.16 -3.43 -1.49
N THR A 141 0.37 -4.17 -2.25
CA THR A 141 0.53 -4.27 -3.71
C THR A 141 -0.63 -3.56 -4.40
N VAL A 142 -0.30 -2.66 -5.31
CA VAL A 142 -1.26 -1.97 -6.18
C VAL A 142 -1.01 -2.38 -7.62
N SER A 143 -2.04 -2.87 -8.30
CA SER A 143 -2.04 -3.15 -9.74
C SER A 143 -2.98 -2.19 -10.45
N ALA A 144 -2.56 -1.67 -11.60
CA ALA A 144 -3.36 -0.83 -12.47
C ALA A 144 -3.31 -1.38 -13.91
N ASP A 145 -4.43 -1.93 -14.38
CA ASP A 145 -4.56 -2.49 -15.74
C ASP A 145 -5.11 -1.43 -16.72
N ILE A 146 -4.43 -1.27 -17.86
CA ILE A 146 -4.64 -0.22 -18.87
C ILE A 146 -5.09 -0.80 -20.23
#